data_AF-A0A0A0VA71-F1
#
_entry.id   AF-A0A0A0VA71-F1
#
_cell.length_a   1.000
_cell.length_b   1.000
_cell.length_c   1.000
_cell.angle_alpha   90.00
_cell.angle_beta   90.00
_cell.angle_gamma   90.00
#
_symmetry.space_group_name_H-M   'P 1'
#
loop_
_entity.id
_entity.type
_entity.pdbx_description
1 polymer ?
#
loop_
_entity_poly.entity_id
_entity_poly.type
_entity_poly.pdbx_seq_one_letter_code
_entity_poly.pdbx_strand_id
1 'polypeptide(L)' 'GNAGRCENSEIMGVARIKPCSCGSYEDQEQCQIWCYTCERRPCVPGSKEKCEPGTACVTKNRPDIGVCKKP' A
#
# COMPACT_ATOMS: atom_id res chain seq x y z
N GLY A 1 4.60 -17.88 21.09
CA GLY A 1 4.55 -16.41 21.13
C GLY A 1 5.06 -15.87 19.82
N ASN A 2 4.31 -14.98 19.19
CA ASN A 2 4.82 -13.98 18.26
C ASN A 2 3.93 -12.76 18.43
N ALA A 3 4.46 -11.78 19.19
CA ALA A 3 3.83 -10.49 19.38
C ALA A 3 3.69 -9.82 18.00
N GLY A 4 2.45 -9.47 17.65
CA GLY A 4 2.22 -8.40 16.68
C GLY A 4 2.92 -7.16 17.23
N ARG A 5 3.98 -6.71 16.57
CA ARG A 5 4.82 -5.60 17.04
C ARG A 5 4.11 -4.24 17.02
N CYS A 6 2.92 -4.17 16.44
CA CYS A 6 1.98 -3.06 16.60
C CYS A 6 0.94 -3.49 17.65
N GLU A 7 1.28 -3.43 18.94
CA GLU A 7 0.29 -3.64 20.00
C GLU A 7 -0.75 -2.53 19.91
N ASN A 8 -1.98 -2.95 19.55
CA ASN A 8 -3.27 -2.36 19.90
C ASN A 8 -3.18 -1.04 20.69
N SER A 9 -3.01 0.07 19.97
CA SER A 9 -3.60 1.31 20.44
C SER A 9 -5.09 1.20 20.16
N GLU A 10 -5.90 1.34 21.20
CA GLU A 10 -7.33 1.49 21.12
C GLU A 10 -7.70 2.59 20.11
N ILE A 11 -7.87 2.26 18.84
CA ILE A 11 -8.41 3.19 17.85
C ILE A 11 -9.94 3.04 17.91
N MET A 12 -10.52 3.36 19.08
CA MET A 12 -11.88 3.89 19.22
C MET A 12 -11.91 5.30 18.64
N GLY A 13 -11.62 5.39 17.35
CA GLY A 13 -11.38 6.65 16.70
C GLY A 13 -11.04 6.35 15.26
N VAL A 14 -12.03 5.87 14.52
CA VAL A 14 -12.05 5.77 13.06
C VAL A 14 -11.56 7.11 12.49
N ALA A 15 -10.25 7.34 12.46
CA ALA A 15 -9.65 8.21 11.48
C ALA A 15 -10.18 7.61 10.19
N ARG A 16 -11.08 8.35 9.54
CA ARG A 16 -11.79 7.92 8.34
C ARG A 16 -10.75 7.70 7.25
N ILE A 17 -9.98 6.62 7.34
CA ILE A 17 -9.21 6.09 6.25
C ILE A 17 -10.28 5.83 5.22
N LYS A 18 -10.27 6.65 4.15
CA LYS A 18 -11.13 6.42 3.01
C LYS A 18 -11.02 4.93 2.69
N PRO A 19 -12.13 4.20 2.54
CA PRO A 19 -12.05 2.76 2.29
C PRO A 19 -11.12 2.53 1.11
N CYS A 20 -10.01 1.82 1.37
CA CYS A 20 -9.02 1.58 0.33
C CYS A 20 -9.67 0.71 -0.74
N SER A 21 -9.72 1.20 -1.98
CA SER A 21 -10.49 0.57 -3.05
C SER A 21 -10.03 -0.85 -3.39
N CYS A 22 -8.73 -1.16 -3.19
CA CYS A 22 -8.11 -2.44 -3.56
C CYS A 22 -7.34 -3.04 -2.38
N GLY A 23 -7.77 -2.72 -1.15
CA GLY A 23 -7.15 -3.18 0.09
C GLY A 23 -6.09 -2.23 0.67
N SER A 24 -5.63 -2.57 1.86
CA SER A 24 -4.64 -1.82 2.64
C SER A 24 -3.53 -2.72 3.15
N TYR A 25 -2.39 -2.15 3.47
CA TYR A 25 -1.32 -2.81 4.21
C TYR A 25 -0.84 -1.96 5.37
N GLU A 26 -0.28 -2.61 6.36
CA GLU A 26 0.36 -1.95 7.49
C GLU A 26 1.85 -1.77 7.19
N ASP A 27 2.32 -0.54 7.27
CA ASP A 27 3.74 -0.22 7.25
C ASP A 27 4.29 -0.39 8.67
N GLN A 28 5.03 -1.48 8.90
CA GLN A 28 5.55 -1.83 10.23
C GLN A 28 6.65 -0.88 10.72
N GLU A 29 7.26 -0.09 9.83
CA GLU A 29 8.28 0.89 10.21
C GLU A 29 7.65 2.13 10.84
N GLN A 30 6.51 2.60 10.31
CA GLN A 30 5.81 3.78 10.81
C GLN A 30 4.55 3.45 11.63
N CYS A 31 4.21 2.18 11.78
CA CYS A 31 2.96 1.70 12.39
C CYS A 31 1.72 2.42 11.83
N GLN A 32 1.68 2.58 10.49
CA GLN A 32 0.62 3.28 9.78
C GLN A 32 -0.04 2.38 8.73
N ILE A 33 -1.35 2.52 8.56
CA ILE A 33 -2.10 1.84 7.51
C ILE A 33 -2.03 2.67 6.22
N TRP A 34 -1.61 2.03 5.14
CA TRP A 34 -1.53 2.59 3.79
C TRP A 34 -2.48 1.86 2.85
N CYS A 35 -3.00 2.55 1.84
CA CYS A 35 -3.77 1.92 0.77
C CYS A 35 -2.87 1.38 -0.33
N TYR A 36 -3.22 0.23 -0.88
CA TYR A 36 -2.61 -0.24 -2.12
C TYR A 36 -3.04 0.62 -3.32
N THR A 37 -2.16 0.74 -4.29
CA THR A 37 -2.45 1.27 -5.62
C THR A 37 -3.07 0.18 -6.48
N CYS A 38 -4.30 0.43 -6.94
CA CYS A 38 -5.06 -0.54 -7.73
C CYS A 38 -4.42 -0.87 -9.09
N GLU A 39 -4.77 -2.01 -9.67
CA GLU A 39 -4.41 -2.38 -11.04
C GLU A 39 -4.78 -1.25 -12.02
N ARG A 40 -3.92 -1.02 -13.01
CA ARG A 40 -4.04 0.00 -14.06
C ARG A 40 -3.93 1.45 -13.57
N ARG A 41 -3.71 1.68 -12.27
CA ARG A 41 -3.38 3.02 -11.75
C ARG A 41 -1.89 3.31 -11.89
N PRO A 42 -1.52 4.60 -12.03
CA PRO A 42 -0.13 5.02 -12.04
C PRO A 42 0.52 4.69 -10.69
N CYS A 43 1.80 4.31 -10.73
CA CYS A 43 2.62 4.02 -9.56
C CYS A 43 4.01 4.61 -9.76
N VAL A 44 4.70 4.89 -8.65
CA VAL A 44 6.09 5.36 -8.67
C VAL A 44 6.97 4.22 -8.13
N PRO A 45 7.89 3.67 -8.94
CA PRO A 45 8.78 2.61 -8.47
C PRO A 45 9.65 3.12 -7.32
N GLY A 46 9.77 2.33 -6.25
CA GLY A 46 10.50 2.71 -5.05
C GLY A 46 9.76 3.67 -4.10
N SER A 47 8.54 4.09 -4.42
CA SER A 47 7.68 4.81 -3.48
C SER A 47 7.19 3.87 -2.37
N LYS A 48 6.73 4.47 -1.25
CA LYS A 48 6.01 3.74 -0.21
C LYS A 48 4.69 3.19 -0.76
N GLU A 49 4.08 3.83 -1.77
CA GLU A 49 2.84 3.38 -2.41
C GLU A 49 3.02 2.06 -3.16
N LYS A 50 2.58 0.96 -2.53
CA LYS A 50 2.67 -0.39 -3.11
C LYS A 50 1.48 -0.67 -4.01
N CYS A 51 1.71 -1.37 -5.12
CA CYS A 51 0.62 -1.94 -5.92
C CYS A 51 -0.12 -3.04 -5.16
N GLU A 52 -1.39 -3.28 -5.50
CA GLU A 52 -2.21 -4.33 -4.89
C GLU A 52 -1.60 -5.74 -5.09
N PRO A 53 -1.85 -6.69 -4.17
CA PRO A 53 -1.30 -8.04 -4.25
C PRO A 53 -1.56 -8.72 -5.61
N GLY A 54 -0.51 -9.34 -6.17
CA GLY A 54 -0.57 -9.97 -7.50
C GLY A 54 -0.33 -9.01 -8.67
N THR A 55 -0.06 -7.73 -8.40
CA THR A 55 0.39 -6.75 -9.39
C THR A 55 1.75 -6.17 -9.01
N ALA A 56 2.48 -5.67 -10.00
CA ALA A 56 3.77 -5.00 -9.85
C ALA A 56 3.76 -3.65 -10.56
N CYS A 57 4.57 -2.71 -10.09
CA CYS A 57 4.73 -1.42 -10.75
C CYS A 57 5.59 -1.60 -12.01
N VAL A 58 4.97 -1.61 -13.19
CA VAL A 58 5.65 -1.79 -14.46
C VAL A 58 5.90 -0.43 -15.11
N THR A 59 7.17 -0.06 -15.26
CA THR A 59 7.61 1.13 -15.99
C THR A 59 7.77 0.81 -17.47
N LYS A 60 7.09 1.53 -18.36
CA LYS A 60 7.36 1.49 -19.81
C LYS A 60 7.81 2.88 -20.26
N ASN A 61 9.01 2.97 -20.83
CA ASN A 61 9.61 4.18 -21.42
C ASN A 61 9.97 5.34 -20.48
N ARG A 62 9.62 5.31 -19.19
CA ARG A 62 10.12 6.25 -18.17
C ARG A 62 10.47 5.52 -16.87
N PRO A 63 11.66 5.72 -16.29
CA PRO A 63 12.03 5.08 -15.03
C PRO A 63 11.29 5.65 -13.81
N ASP A 64 10.78 6.88 -13.92
CA ASP A 64 10.21 7.62 -12.79
C ASP A 64 8.70 7.36 -12.57
N ILE A 65 8.03 6.75 -13.54
CA ILE A 65 6.59 6.49 -13.47
C ILE A 65 6.23 5.17 -14.16
N GLY A 66 5.45 4.36 -13.46
CA GLY A 66 4.93 3.07 -13.93
C GLY A 66 3.42 2.97 -13.79
N VAL A 67 2.92 1.77 -14.08
CA VAL A 67 1.51 1.41 -13.90
C VAL A 67 1.44 0.05 -13.19
N CYS A 68 0.59 -0.08 -12.18
CA CYS A 68 0.36 -1.36 -11.52
C CYS A 68 -0.28 -2.34 -12.51
N LYS A 69 0.40 -3.44 -12.81
CA LYS A 69 -0.08 -4.49 -13.73
C LYS A 69 0.32 -5.86 -13.22
N LYS A 70 -0.43 -6.88 -13.60
CA LYS A 70 0.01 -8.27 -13.39
C LYS A 70 1.32 -8.50 -14.16
N PRO A 71 2.33 -9.11 -13.53
CA PRO A 71 3.61 -9.41 -14.17
C PRO A 71 3.45 -10.43 -15.30
#